data_AF-A0A444HJK6-F1
#
_entry.id   AF-A0A444HJK6-F1
#
_cell.length_a   1.000
_cell.length_b   1.000
_cell.length_c   1.000
_cell.angle_alpha   90.00
_cell.angle_beta   90.00
_cell.angle_gamma   90.00
#
_symmetry.space_group_name_H-M   'P 1'
#
loop_
_entity.id
_entity.type
_entity.pdbx_description
1 polymer ?
#
loop_
_entity_poly.entity_id
_entity_poly.type
_entity_poly.pdbx_seq_one_letter_code
_entity_poly.pdbx_strand_id
1 'polypeptide(L)'
;MNFRTMTAAGLAIALAGCTTIPSAGNPIEARWVGKSAGIFFAAYGPPISDSEQGSTTVYTWRGGYKTVRIPAKYAEGADGKRGKQISSARTAYLRCQAEITTSSDYTIRDIRTVADIPGVDGPSYCAEFLAPEQK
;
A
#
# COMPACT_ATOMS: atom_id res chain seq x y z
N MET A 1 -57.95 2.27 39.47
CA MET A 1 -56.78 2.28 40.36
C MET A 1 -55.74 1.30 39.81
N ASN A 2 -54.60 1.85 39.38
CA ASN A 2 -53.28 1.24 39.17
C ASN A 2 -53.03 0.37 37.92
N PHE A 3 -52.75 1.03 36.79
CA PHE A 3 -52.01 0.43 35.66
C PHE A 3 -50.52 0.37 35.99
N ARG A 4 -49.98 -0.85 35.91
CA ARG A 4 -48.58 -1.17 36.21
C ARG A 4 -47.66 -0.64 35.10
N THR A 5 -46.57 -0.04 35.58
CA THR A 5 -45.40 0.50 34.88
C THR A 5 -44.94 -0.28 33.64
N MET A 6 -44.75 0.48 32.56
CA MET A 6 -44.12 0.11 31.30
C MET A 6 -42.82 -0.68 31.48
N THR A 7 -42.75 -1.85 30.84
CA THR A 7 -41.54 -2.60 30.52
C THR A 7 -40.79 -1.90 29.39
N ALA A 8 -39.58 -1.42 29.67
CA ALA A 8 -38.61 -1.02 28.65
C ALA A 8 -37.27 -1.69 28.97
N ALA A 9 -37.11 -2.96 28.58
CA ALA A 9 -35.82 -3.63 28.55
C ALA A 9 -35.19 -3.38 27.18
N GLY A 10 -34.35 -2.35 27.12
CA GLY A 10 -33.58 -1.98 25.93
C GLY A 10 -32.59 -3.08 25.53
N LEU A 11 -32.69 -3.49 24.28
CA LEU A 11 -31.78 -4.39 23.58
C LEU A 11 -30.41 -3.72 23.41
N ALA A 12 -29.37 -4.22 24.08
CA ALA A 12 -27.99 -3.83 23.84
C ALA A 12 -27.21 -5.01 23.23
N ILE A 13 -27.23 -5.11 21.91
CA ILE A 13 -26.33 -5.99 21.16
C ILE A 13 -24.96 -5.32 21.17
N ALA A 14 -24.08 -5.77 22.06
CA ALA A 14 -22.66 -5.44 21.97
C ALA A 14 -22.07 -6.22 20.78
N LEU A 15 -22.06 -5.59 19.61
CA LEU A 15 -21.21 -6.05 18.50
C LEU A 15 -19.75 -5.81 18.93
N ALA A 16 -19.16 -6.81 19.59
CA ALA A 16 -17.72 -6.94 19.69
C ALA A 16 -17.19 -7.28 18.29
N GLY A 17 -17.14 -6.27 17.42
CA GLY A 17 -16.39 -6.36 16.19
C GLY A 17 -14.92 -6.51 16.58
N CYS A 18 -14.34 -7.69 16.38
CA CYS A 18 -12.90 -7.83 16.28
C CYS A 18 -12.44 -7.01 15.08
N THR A 19 -12.26 -5.71 15.24
CA THR A 19 -11.54 -4.90 14.28
C THR A 19 -10.08 -5.32 14.41
N THR A 20 -9.66 -6.31 13.62
CA THR A 20 -8.25 -6.55 13.36
C THR A 20 -7.73 -5.27 12.74
N ILE A 21 -7.13 -4.41 13.55
CA ILE A 21 -6.45 -3.21 13.09
C ILE A 21 -5.27 -3.73 12.27
N PRO A 22 -5.20 -3.52 10.94
CA PRO A 22 -3.99 -3.82 10.21
C PRO A 22 -2.89 -2.92 10.79
N SER A 23 -1.93 -3.54 11.49
CA SER A 23 -0.74 -2.89 12.06
C SER A 23 -0.14 -1.96 11.03
N ALA A 24 -0.14 -0.64 11.32
CA ALA A 24 0.54 0.44 10.57
C ALA A 24 1.13 -0.01 9.22
N GLY A 25 0.24 -0.39 8.31
CA GLY A 25 0.60 -1.19 7.14
C GLY A 25 1.35 -0.34 6.14
N ASN A 26 2.22 -0.97 5.35
CA ASN A 26 2.81 -0.34 4.18
C ASN A 26 1.69 0.37 3.39
N PRO A 27 1.86 1.62 2.92
CA PRO A 27 0.80 2.36 2.19
C PRO A 27 0.21 1.56 1.01
N ILE A 28 0.99 0.65 0.45
CA ILE A 28 0.55 -0.29 -0.57
C ILE A 28 -0.50 -1.27 -0.03
N GLU A 29 -0.25 -1.90 1.13
CA GLU A 29 -1.22 -2.81 1.77
C GLU A 29 -2.51 -2.06 2.13
N ALA A 30 -2.38 -0.87 2.71
CA ALA A 30 -3.52 -0.04 3.08
C ALA A 30 -4.42 0.31 1.89
N ARG A 31 -3.83 0.46 0.70
CA ARG A 31 -4.56 0.74 -0.53
C ARG A 31 -5.19 -0.50 -1.16
N TRP A 32 -4.55 -1.66 -1.09
CA TRP A 32 -4.89 -2.80 -1.96
C TRP A 32 -5.50 -4.00 -1.23
N VAL A 33 -5.17 -4.22 0.05
CA VAL A 33 -5.74 -5.34 0.82
C VAL A 33 -7.26 -5.21 0.87
N GLY A 34 -7.96 -6.33 0.63
CA GLY A 34 -9.42 -6.40 0.56
C GLY A 34 -10.02 -6.01 -0.80
N LYS A 35 -9.21 -5.52 -1.76
CA LYS A 35 -9.66 -5.29 -3.14
C LYS A 35 -9.43 -6.52 -4.01
N SER A 36 -10.14 -6.61 -5.13
CA SER A 36 -9.87 -7.64 -6.13
C SER A 36 -8.52 -7.43 -6.81
N ALA A 37 -7.74 -8.49 -6.96
CA ALA A 37 -6.50 -8.47 -7.73
C ALA A 37 -6.73 -8.12 -9.21
N GLY A 38 -7.93 -8.36 -9.74
CA GLY A 38 -8.31 -7.98 -11.09
C GLY A 38 -8.24 -6.47 -11.33
N ILE A 39 -8.63 -5.66 -10.33
CA ILE A 39 -8.54 -4.19 -10.41
C ILE A 39 -7.06 -3.76 -10.44
N PHE A 40 -6.21 -4.42 -9.66
CA PHE A 40 -4.77 -4.16 -9.65
C PHE A 40 -4.16 -4.48 -11.03
N PHE A 41 -4.39 -5.69 -11.55
CA PHE A 41 -3.79 -6.09 -12.83
C PHE A 41 -4.40 -5.36 -14.04
N ALA A 42 -5.65 -4.91 -13.96
CA ALA A 42 -6.22 -4.01 -14.96
C ALA A 42 -5.52 -2.65 -14.99
N ALA A 43 -5.12 -2.12 -13.82
CA ALA A 43 -4.44 -0.84 -13.72
C ALA A 43 -2.95 -0.91 -14.07
N TYR A 44 -2.27 -2.01 -13.72
CA TYR A 44 -0.81 -2.11 -13.78
C TYR A 44 -0.26 -3.21 -14.70
N GLY A 45 -1.14 -3.94 -15.39
CA GLY A 45 -0.79 -5.04 -16.27
C GLY A 45 -0.76 -6.41 -15.57
N PRO A 46 -0.64 -7.50 -16.34
CA PRO A 46 -0.71 -8.87 -15.83
C PRO A 46 0.49 -9.23 -14.94
N PRO A 47 0.35 -10.26 -14.07
CA PRO A 47 1.48 -10.81 -13.34
C PRO A 47 2.49 -11.48 -14.28
N ILE A 48 3.74 -11.58 -13.85
CA ILE A 48 4.81 -12.32 -14.55
C ILE A 48 4.65 -13.81 -14.33
N SER A 49 4.25 -14.19 -13.12
CA SER A 49 4.04 -15.58 -12.74
C SER A 49 3.05 -15.66 -11.59
N ASP A 50 2.49 -16.85 -11.42
CA ASP A 50 1.62 -17.23 -10.33
C ASP A 50 2.06 -18.58 -9.73
N SER A 51 1.75 -18.76 -8.45
CA SER A 51 2.01 -20.01 -7.72
C SER A 51 0.88 -20.24 -6.73
N GLU A 52 0.20 -21.37 -6.87
CA GLU A 52 -0.82 -21.80 -5.93
C GLU A 52 -0.19 -22.35 -4.65
N GLN A 53 -0.70 -21.86 -3.52
CA GLN A 53 -0.30 -22.26 -2.17
C GLN A 53 -1.56 -22.61 -1.38
N GLY A 54 -2.05 -23.84 -1.58
CA GLY A 54 -3.25 -24.35 -0.93
C GLY A 54 -4.51 -23.59 -1.34
N SER A 55 -5.06 -22.79 -0.43
CA SER A 55 -6.25 -21.96 -0.67
C SER A 55 -5.94 -20.53 -1.13
N THR A 56 -4.68 -20.23 -1.41
CA THR A 56 -4.21 -18.92 -1.85
C THR A 56 -3.38 -19.02 -3.11
N THR A 57 -3.29 -17.93 -3.85
CA THR A 57 -2.41 -17.81 -5.02
C THR A 57 -1.49 -16.62 -4.81
N VAL A 58 -0.19 -16.83 -5.02
CA VAL A 58 0.81 -15.77 -4.97
C VAL A 58 1.19 -15.38 -6.39
N TYR A 59 0.89 -14.14 -6.75
CA TYR A 59 1.26 -13.55 -8.03
C TYR A 59 2.53 -12.72 -7.88
N THR A 60 3.52 -12.97 -8.74
CA THR A 60 4.69 -12.09 -8.88
C THR A 60 4.40 -11.08 -9.97
N TRP A 61 4.45 -9.79 -9.63
CA TRP A 61 4.26 -8.69 -10.57
C TRP A 61 5.49 -7.78 -10.60
N ARG A 62 5.82 -7.25 -11.77
CA ARG A 62 6.87 -6.23 -11.93
C ARG A 62 6.46 -5.22 -13.00
N GLY A 63 6.58 -3.95 -12.67
CA GLY A 63 6.23 -2.85 -13.56
C GLY A 63 6.76 -1.51 -13.06
N GLY A 64 6.13 -0.43 -13.50
CA GLY A 64 6.60 0.93 -13.17
C GLY A 64 7.99 1.23 -13.73
N TYR A 65 8.34 0.69 -14.90
CA TYR A 65 9.64 0.96 -15.51
C TYR A 65 9.73 2.43 -15.91
N LYS A 66 10.65 3.18 -15.29
CA LYS A 66 10.83 4.61 -15.60
C LYS A 66 12.28 5.02 -15.41
N THR A 67 12.86 5.67 -16.40
CA THR A 67 14.18 6.30 -16.28
C THR A 67 14.01 7.79 -16.00
N VAL A 68 14.56 8.28 -14.89
CA VAL A 68 14.47 9.70 -14.51
C VAL A 68 15.82 10.27 -14.09
N ARG A 69 16.01 11.56 -14.34
CA ARG A 69 17.14 12.33 -13.82
C ARG A 69 16.73 13.01 -12.51
N ILE A 70 17.25 12.54 -11.39
CA ILE A 70 16.99 13.10 -10.05
C ILE A 70 18.03 14.19 -9.79
N PRO A 71 17.63 15.44 -9.51
CA PRO A 71 18.56 16.51 -9.18
C PRO A 71 19.18 16.33 -7.79
N ALA A 72 20.30 16.99 -7.54
CA ALA A 72 20.93 16.99 -6.22
C ALA A 72 20.03 17.73 -5.20
N LYS A 73 19.80 17.13 -4.03
CA LYS A 73 19.09 17.76 -2.91
C LYS A 73 20.10 18.38 -1.94
N TYR A 74 19.80 19.57 -1.45
CA TYR A 74 20.64 20.33 -0.52
C TYR A 74 19.83 20.61 0.74
N ALA A 75 20.50 20.61 1.89
CA ALA A 75 19.88 21.07 3.12
C ALA A 75 19.60 22.57 3.02
N GLU A 76 18.57 23.02 3.72
CA GLU A 76 18.37 24.45 3.94
C GLU A 76 19.49 24.94 4.86
N GLY A 77 20.28 25.89 4.37
CA GLY A 77 21.33 26.53 5.17
C GLY A 77 20.75 27.65 6.01
N ALA A 78 21.50 28.08 7.04
CA ALA A 78 21.17 29.30 7.77
C ALA A 78 21.00 30.47 6.79
N ASP A 79 19.97 31.28 7.01
CA ASP A 79 19.67 32.50 6.25
C ASP A 79 19.31 32.28 4.75
N GLY A 80 18.66 31.16 4.42
CA GLY A 80 18.17 30.89 3.05
C GLY A 80 19.27 30.53 2.04
N LYS A 81 20.50 30.32 2.50
CA LYS A 81 21.62 29.86 1.66
C LYS A 81 21.52 28.35 1.41
N ARG A 82 22.09 27.88 0.30
CA ARG A 82 22.20 26.43 0.02
C ARG A 82 23.12 25.80 1.05
N GLY A 83 22.57 24.92 1.89
CA GLY A 83 23.33 24.16 2.88
C GLY A 83 24.07 22.98 2.26
N LYS A 84 24.55 22.07 3.11
CA LYS A 84 25.30 20.88 2.69
C LYS A 84 24.47 20.02 1.72
N GLN A 85 25.11 19.50 0.68
CA GLN A 85 24.47 18.54 -0.22
C GLN A 85 24.03 17.29 0.56
N ILE A 86 22.73 16.98 0.49
CA ILE A 86 22.12 15.80 1.12
C ILE A 86 22.22 14.61 0.17
N SER A 87 22.03 14.83 -1.13
CA SER A 87 22.15 13.79 -2.17
C SER A 87 22.67 14.37 -3.48
N SER A 88 23.46 13.58 -4.21
CA SER A 88 23.97 13.96 -5.54
C SER A 88 22.93 13.75 -6.63
N ALA A 89 23.08 14.49 -7.73
CA ALA A 89 22.25 14.28 -8.91
C ALA A 89 22.57 12.93 -9.55
N ARG A 90 21.57 12.08 -9.72
CA ARG A 90 21.72 10.72 -10.25
C ARG A 90 20.68 10.40 -11.31
N THR A 91 21.00 9.49 -12.20
CA THR A 91 20.03 8.88 -13.10
C THR A 91 19.49 7.63 -12.40
N ALA A 92 18.19 7.56 -12.22
CA ALA A 92 17.53 6.44 -11.56
C ALA A 92 16.72 5.63 -12.57
N TYR A 93 16.92 4.31 -12.55
CA TYR A 93 16.16 3.34 -13.32
C TYR A 93 15.14 2.71 -12.38
N LEU A 94 13.98 3.36 -12.31
CA LEU A 94 12.90 3.01 -11.41
C LEU A 94 12.18 1.77 -11.93
N ARG A 95 11.88 0.86 -11.02
CA ARG A 95 11.09 -0.36 -11.24
C ARG A 95 10.49 -0.76 -9.90
N CYS A 96 9.27 -1.27 -9.93
CA CYS A 96 8.64 -1.86 -8.77
C CYS A 96 8.42 -3.35 -9.00
N GLN A 97 8.72 -4.17 -8.00
CA GLN A 97 8.36 -5.59 -7.96
C GLN A 97 7.59 -5.87 -6.68
N ALA A 98 6.44 -6.50 -6.84
CA ALA A 98 5.58 -6.89 -5.73
C ALA A 98 5.13 -8.35 -5.85
N GLU A 99 4.96 -8.98 -4.70
CA GLU A 99 4.27 -10.26 -4.56
C GLU A 99 2.90 -9.99 -3.96
N ILE A 100 1.85 -10.49 -4.63
CA ILE A 100 0.46 -10.24 -4.31
C ILE A 100 -0.16 -11.59 -3.96
N THR A 101 -0.57 -11.76 -2.71
CA THR A 101 -1.23 -12.98 -2.26
C THR A 101 -2.74 -12.76 -2.31
N THR A 102 -3.46 -13.64 -2.99
CA THR A 102 -4.92 -13.60 -3.08
C THR A 102 -5.55 -14.83 -2.46
N SER A 103 -6.78 -14.69 -1.96
CA SER A 103 -7.64 -15.84 -1.67
C SER A 103 -8.30 -16.39 -2.94
N SER A 104 -9.00 -17.51 -2.81
CA SER A 104 -9.72 -18.19 -3.90
C SER A 104 -10.81 -17.36 -4.59
N ASP A 105 -11.33 -16.33 -3.92
CA ASP A 105 -12.26 -15.33 -4.46
C ASP A 105 -11.55 -14.19 -5.21
N TYR A 106 -10.23 -14.31 -5.41
CA TYR A 106 -9.36 -13.33 -6.06
C TYR A 106 -9.23 -11.99 -5.32
N THR A 107 -9.54 -11.97 -4.02
CA THR A 107 -9.32 -10.83 -3.13
C THR A 107 -7.88 -10.79 -2.63
N ILE A 108 -7.23 -9.62 -2.70
CA ILE A 108 -5.88 -9.40 -2.18
C ILE A 108 -5.89 -9.52 -0.65
N ARG A 109 -5.07 -10.41 -0.12
CA ARG A 109 -4.85 -10.64 1.31
C ARG A 109 -3.54 -10.02 1.80
N ASP A 110 -2.53 -10.01 0.96
CA ASP A 110 -1.22 -9.43 1.22
C ASP A 110 -0.63 -8.87 -0.08
N ILE A 111 0.12 -7.77 0.04
CA ILE A 111 0.90 -7.21 -1.07
C ILE A 111 2.21 -6.64 -0.53
N ARG A 112 3.31 -7.30 -0.87
CA ARG A 112 4.65 -6.93 -0.38
C ARG A 112 5.60 -6.60 -1.52
N THR A 113 6.52 -5.69 -1.27
CA THR A 113 7.57 -5.32 -2.22
C THR A 113 8.78 -6.24 -2.07
N VAL A 114 9.31 -6.78 -3.17
CA VAL A 114 10.41 -7.77 -3.15
C VAL A 114 11.79 -7.14 -3.42
N ALA A 115 11.83 -6.08 -4.24
CA ALA A 115 13.08 -5.45 -4.66
C ALA A 115 12.87 -3.94 -4.86
N ASP A 116 12.47 -3.28 -3.77
CA ASP A 116 12.18 -1.86 -3.78
C ASP A 116 13.44 -1.01 -3.77
N ILE A 117 13.36 0.15 -4.40
CA ILE A 117 14.47 1.10 -4.51
C ILE A 117 13.97 2.49 -4.11
N PRO A 118 14.86 3.38 -3.64
CA PRO A 118 14.47 4.75 -3.35
C PRO A 118 13.89 5.43 -4.59
N GLY A 119 12.70 6.01 -4.42
CA GLY A 119 11.97 6.72 -5.46
C GLY A 119 12.53 8.11 -5.72
N VAL A 120 11.68 8.98 -6.27
CA VAL A 120 12.06 10.38 -6.55
C VAL A 120 11.97 11.22 -5.29
N ASP A 121 10.93 10.99 -4.51
CA ASP A 121 10.53 11.87 -3.41
C ASP A 121 10.61 11.17 -2.06
N GLY A 122 10.66 9.84 -2.04
CA GLY A 122 10.66 9.03 -0.83
C GLY A 122 11.60 7.83 -0.87
N PRO A 123 11.58 7.04 0.21
CA PRO A 123 12.45 5.86 0.37
C PRO A 123 12.01 4.66 -0.48
N SER A 124 10.82 4.70 -1.08
CA SER A 124 10.18 3.58 -1.75
C SER A 124 9.54 4.03 -3.07
N TYR A 125 10.09 3.56 -4.20
CA TYR A 125 9.49 3.79 -5.50
C TYR A 125 8.19 3.00 -5.66
N CYS A 126 8.13 1.78 -5.10
CA CYS A 126 6.91 0.99 -5.11
C CYS A 126 5.75 1.70 -4.41
N ALA A 127 5.99 2.36 -3.27
CA ALA A 127 4.96 3.13 -2.57
C ALA A 127 4.50 4.33 -3.41
N GLU A 128 5.43 5.09 -3.98
CA GLU A 128 5.11 6.21 -4.88
C GLU A 128 4.27 5.77 -6.09
N PHE A 129 4.55 4.59 -6.65
CA PHE A 129 3.90 4.11 -7.87
C PHE A 129 2.56 3.38 -7.62
N LEU A 130 2.53 2.47 -6.64
CA LEU A 130 1.36 1.64 -6.36
C LEU A 130 0.40 2.27 -5.38
N ALA A 131 0.85 3.22 -4.55
CA ALA A 131 0.03 3.94 -3.59
C ALA A 131 0.37 5.45 -3.56
N PRO A 132 0.24 6.15 -4.70
CA PRO A 132 0.50 7.58 -4.74
C PRO A 132 -0.44 8.31 -3.77
N GLU A 133 0.12 9.22 -2.96
CA GLU A 133 -0.66 10.11 -2.11
C GLU A 133 -1.66 10.87 -2.98
N GLN A 134 -2.94 10.82 -2.61
CA GLN A 134 -3.99 11.53 -3.34
C GLN A 134 -3.83 13.02 -2.98
N LYS A 135 -3.44 13.84 -3.95
CA LYS A 135 -3.28 15.29 -3.79
C LYS A 135 -4.63 16.01 -3.81
#